data_AF-Q90ZM3-F1
#
_entry.id   AF-Q90ZM3-F1
#
_cell.length_a   1.000
_cell.length_b   1.000
_cell.length_c   1.000
_cell.angle_alpha   90.00
_cell.angle_beta   90.00
_cell.angle_gamma   90.00
#
_symmetry.space_group_name_H-M   'P 1'
#
loop_
_entity.id
_entity.type
_entity.pdbx_description
1 polymer ?
#
loop_
_entity_poly.entity_id
_entity_poly.type
_entity_poly.pdbx_seq_one_letter_code
_entity_poly.pdbx_strand_id
1 'polypeptide(L)'
;GLVYIYSGRGAGLHPHPAQVLRGQWEPGRNPDFFGAALRGDTDLDGNGYPDLLVGAFGVDAAVVYRGRPIVHASASLTVVP
;
A
#
# COMPACT_ATOMS: atom_id res chain seq x y z
N GLY A 1 -11.57 -0.81 8.72
CA GLY A 1 -10.92 -2.05 8.21
C GLY A 1 -9.43 -1.83 8.00
N LEU A 2 -8.66 -2.87 7.64
CA LEU A 2 -7.21 -2.80 7.36
C LEU A 2 -6.85 -3.56 6.08
N VAL A 3 -5.86 -3.07 5.33
CA VAL A 3 -5.25 -3.78 4.20
C VAL A 3 -3.75 -3.91 4.46
N TYR A 4 -3.24 -5.13 4.39
CA TYR A 4 -1.82 -5.44 4.60
C TYR A 4 -1.14 -5.71 3.27
N ILE A 5 -0.03 -5.02 3.00
CA ILE A 5 0.77 -5.19 1.79
C ILE A 5 1.97 -6.07 2.13
N TYR A 6 2.05 -7.24 1.51
CA TYR A 6 3.17 -8.17 1.66
C TYR A 6 4.00 -8.16 0.38
N SER A 7 5.32 -8.03 0.53
CA SER A 7 6.25 -8.07 -0.60
C SER A 7 6.67 -9.49 -0.94
N GLY A 8 6.91 -9.74 -2.22
CA GLY A 8 7.56 -10.96 -2.68
C GLY A 8 9.08 -10.89 -2.54
N ARG A 9 9.72 -12.05 -2.45
CA ARG A 9 11.17 -12.27 -2.55
C ARG A 9 11.42 -13.53 -3.36
N GLY A 10 12.67 -13.77 -3.76
CA GLY A 10 13.03 -15.00 -4.49
C GLY A 10 12.61 -16.30 -3.76
N ALA A 11 12.55 -16.27 -2.43
CA ALA A 11 12.10 -17.38 -1.58
C ALA A 11 10.58 -17.40 -1.31
N GLY A 12 9.77 -16.67 -2.09
CA GLY A 12 8.30 -16.59 -1.91
C GLY A 12 7.85 -15.32 -1.18
N LEU A 13 6.73 -15.39 -0.45
CA LEU A 13 6.15 -14.23 0.25
C LEU A 13 6.99 -13.86 1.48
N HIS A 14 7.26 -12.57 1.69
CA HIS A 14 7.83 -12.08 2.92
C HIS A 14 6.77 -12.15 4.04
N PRO A 15 7.01 -12.79 5.20
CA PRO A 15 5.97 -13.05 6.19
C PRO A 15 5.55 -11.81 6.99
N HIS A 16 6.33 -10.71 6.92
CA HIS A 16 5.99 -9.45 7.58
C HIS A 16 5.47 -8.45 6.54
N PRO A 17 4.37 -7.75 6.82
CA PRO A 17 3.83 -6.75 5.92
C PRO A 17 4.80 -5.57 5.79
N ALA A 18 5.02 -5.12 4.56
CA ALA A 18 5.83 -3.93 4.27
C ALA A 18 5.07 -2.63 4.55
N GLN A 19 3.73 -2.68 4.45
CA GLN A 19 2.86 -1.52 4.68
C GLN A 19 1.49 -1.98 5.18
N VAL A 20 0.85 -1.12 5.97
CA VAL A 20 -0.53 -1.29 6.43
C VAL A 20 -1.33 -0.06 6.06
N LEU A 21 -2.41 -0.24 5.31
CA LEU A 21 -3.35 0.82 4.96
C LEU A 21 -4.55 0.76 5.90
N ARG A 22 -5.04 1.93 6.29
CA ARG A 22 -6.16 2.10 7.21
C ARG A 22 -7.19 3.02 6.58
N GLY A 23 -8.47 2.72 6.80
CA GLY A 23 -9.53 3.68 6.53
C GLY A 23 -9.33 4.94 7.39
N GLN A 24 -9.60 6.11 6.82
CA GLN A 24 -9.40 7.41 7.49
C GLN A 24 -10.71 8.07 7.91
N TRP A 25 -11.80 7.31 7.96
CA TRP A 25 -13.10 7.82 8.39
C TRP A 25 -13.24 7.77 9.90
N GLU A 26 -13.95 8.74 10.44
CA GLU A 26 -14.39 8.71 11.84
C GLU A 26 -15.30 7.49 12.08
N PRO A 27 -15.29 6.90 13.28
CA PRO A 27 -16.17 5.80 13.62
C PRO A 27 -17.65 6.19 13.44
N GLY A 28 -18.33 5.49 12.52
CA GLY A 28 -19.75 5.66 12.25
C GLY A 28 -20.63 4.63 12.95
N ARG A 29 -21.94 4.73 12.74
CA ARG A 29 -22.92 3.77 13.25
C ARG A 29 -22.77 2.38 12.61
N ASN A 30 -22.32 2.34 11.36
CA ASN A 30 -21.98 1.13 10.63
C ASN A 30 -20.44 1.03 10.47
N PRO A 31 -19.86 -0.18 10.45
CA PRO A 31 -18.45 -0.34 10.14
C PRO A 31 -18.16 0.07 8.69
N ASP A 32 -16.97 0.62 8.45
CA ASP A 32 -16.55 1.13 7.13
C ASP A 32 -16.42 0.06 6.03
N PHE A 33 -16.17 -1.19 6.44
CA PHE A 33 -15.75 -2.30 5.57
C PHE A 33 -14.56 -1.95 4.66
N PHE A 34 -13.64 -1.10 5.12
CA PHE A 34 -12.43 -0.76 4.37
C PHE A 34 -11.57 -2.01 4.14
N GLY A 35 -11.27 -2.28 2.87
CA GLY A 35 -10.52 -3.46 2.45
C GLY A 35 -11.37 -4.67 2.07
N ALA A 36 -12.70 -4.56 2.09
CA ALA A 36 -13.60 -5.66 1.69
C ALA A 36 -13.59 -5.94 0.19
N ALA A 37 -13.18 -4.96 -0.63
CA ALA A 37 -12.96 -5.10 -2.06
C ALA A 37 -11.60 -4.50 -2.43
N LEU A 38 -10.83 -5.20 -3.26
CA LEU A 38 -9.49 -4.81 -3.68
C LEU A 38 -9.32 -5.03 -5.19
N ARG A 39 -8.65 -4.08 -5.85
CA ARG A 39 -8.17 -4.25 -7.23
C ARG A 39 -6.84 -3.54 -7.38
N GLY A 40 -5.80 -4.25 -7.81
CA GLY A 40 -4.49 -3.66 -8.11
C GLY A 40 -3.97 -4.11 -9.47
N ASP A 41 -2.66 -4.10 -9.63
CA ASP A 41 -1.94 -4.58 -10.82
C ASP A 41 -2.21 -3.75 -12.09
N THR A 42 -2.46 -2.45 -11.92
CA THR A 42 -2.65 -1.50 -13.02
C THR A 42 -2.08 -0.16 -12.62
N ASP A 43 -1.24 0.41 -13.48
CA ASP A 43 -0.72 1.77 -13.34
C ASP A 43 -1.73 2.76 -13.93
N LEU A 44 -2.33 3.60 -13.08
CA LEU A 44 -3.38 4.56 -13.47
C LEU A 44 -2.81 5.93 -13.82
N ASP A 45 -1.61 6.26 -13.36
CA ASP A 45 -1.00 7.59 -13.54
C ASP A 45 0.25 7.60 -14.44
N GLY A 46 0.66 6.45 -14.93
CA GLY A 46 1.72 6.29 -15.93
C GLY A 46 3.13 6.41 -15.36
N ASN A 47 3.30 6.22 -14.05
CA ASN A 47 4.60 6.36 -13.40
C ASN A 47 5.46 5.08 -13.41
N GLY A 48 4.93 3.97 -13.94
CA GLY A 48 5.60 2.67 -14.04
C GLY A 48 5.43 1.77 -12.81
N TYR A 49 4.63 2.17 -11.82
CA TYR A 49 4.33 1.40 -10.61
C TYR A 49 2.83 1.11 -10.53
N PRO A 50 2.41 -0.13 -10.24
CA PRO A 50 1.00 -0.47 -10.16
C PRO A 50 0.34 0.20 -8.95
N ASP A 51 -0.89 0.68 -9.16
CA ASP A 51 -1.73 1.31 -8.14
C ASP A 51 -2.68 0.29 -7.51
N LEU A 52 -3.38 0.72 -6.45
CA LEU A 52 -4.33 -0.09 -5.70
C LEU A 52 -5.63 0.67 -5.41
N LEU A 53 -6.76 0.10 -5.83
CA LEU A 53 -8.11 0.48 -5.43
C LEU A 53 -8.55 -0.31 -4.20
N VAL A 54 -9.07 0.39 -3.19
CA VAL A 54 -9.61 -0.18 -1.96
C VAL A 54 -11.03 0.31 -1.75
N GLY A 55 -11.99 -0.62 -1.67
CA GLY A 55 -13.39 -0.33 -1.37
C GLY A 55 -13.66 -0.23 0.13
N ALA A 56 -14.58 0.66 0.50
CA ALA A 56 -15.14 0.84 1.84
C ALA A 56 -16.66 1.09 1.72
N PHE A 57 -17.40 0.05 1.34
CA PHE A 57 -18.82 0.17 1.01
C PHE A 57 -19.70 0.57 2.20
N GLY A 58 -19.23 0.39 3.45
CA GLY A 58 -19.98 0.80 4.63
C GLY A 58 -20.10 2.31 4.82
N VAL A 59 -19.29 3.07 4.08
CA VAL A 59 -19.26 4.53 4.05
C VAL A 59 -19.34 5.07 2.61
N ASP A 60 -19.86 4.26 1.68
CA ASP A 60 -20.07 4.63 0.27
C ASP A 60 -18.83 5.20 -0.43
N ALA A 61 -17.63 4.69 -0.09
CA ALA A 61 -16.37 5.21 -0.58
C ALA A 61 -15.48 4.15 -1.26
N ALA A 62 -14.63 4.62 -2.17
CA ALA A 62 -13.49 3.90 -2.70
C ALA A 62 -12.26 4.82 -2.67
N VAL A 63 -11.09 4.25 -2.39
CA VAL A 63 -9.83 4.98 -2.25
C VAL A 63 -8.83 4.44 -3.26
N VAL A 64 -8.13 5.35 -3.95
CA VAL A 64 -7.01 5.02 -4.85
C VAL A 64 -5.70 5.31 -4.11
N TYR A 65 -4.86 4.28 -3.98
CA TYR A 65 -3.48 4.39 -3.50
C TYR A 65 -2.53 4.28 -4.68
N ARG A 66 -1.77 5.35 -4.91
CA ARG A 66 -0.82 5.39 -6.03
C ARG A 66 0.55 4.85 -5.65
N GLY A 67 1.12 4.04 -6.54
CA GLY A 67 2.50 3.57 -6.45
C GLY A 67 3.46 4.75 -6.45
N ARG A 68 4.53 4.67 -5.65
CA ARG A 68 5.56 5.73 -5.58
C ARG A 68 6.86 5.21 -6.17
N PRO A 69 7.55 6.00 -7.01
CA PRO A 69 8.88 5.66 -7.48
C PRO A 69 9.86 5.36 -6.34
N ILE A 70 10.62 4.28 -6.48
CA ILE A 70 11.60 3.82 -5.49
C ILE A 70 12.99 4.29 -5.90
N VAL A 71 13.73 4.89 -4.96
CA VAL A 71 15.13 5.34 -5.16
C VAL A 71 16.04 4.50 -4.29
N HIS A 72 17.10 3.94 -4.89
CA HIS A 72 18.15 3.21 -4.19
C HIS A 72 19.40 4.09 -4.09
N ALA A 73 19.93 4.27 -2.88
CA ALA A 73 21.15 5.03 -2.63
C ALA A 73 22.11 4.24 -1.74
N SER A 74 23.41 4.40 -1.98
CA SER A 74 24.48 3.81 -1.18
C SER A 74 25.49 4.89 -0.82
N ALA A 75 25.92 4.91 0.44
CA ALA A 75 26.94 5.83 0.92
C ALA A 75 28.11 5.06 1.54
N SER A 76 29.32 5.60 1.37
CA SER A 76 30.52 5.09 2.04
C SER A 76 31.27 6.26 2.68
N LEU A 77 31.83 6.02 3.86
CA LEU A 77 32.60 7.01 4.62
C LEU A 77 33.93 6.38 5.02
N THR A 78 35.02 6.99 4.58
CA THR A 78 36.38 6.59 4.98
C THR A 78 36.98 7.73 5.78
N VAL A 79 37.36 7.44 7.03
CA VAL A 79 38.12 8.37 7.88
C VAL A 79 39.52 7.82 8.00
N VAL A 80 40.50 8.56 7.48
CA VAL A 80 41.94 8.27 7.61
C VAL A 80 42.52 9.32 8.58
N PRO A 81 43.41 8.94 9.52
CA PRO A 81 44.01 9.87 10.47
C PRO A 81 44.70 11.08 9.81
#